data_AF-A0A962VCC6-F1
#
_entry.id   AF-A0A962VCC6-F1
#
_cell.length_a   1.000
_cell.length_b   1.000
_cell.length_c   1.000
_cell.angle_alpha   90.00
_cell.angle_beta   90.00
_cell.angle_gamma   90.00
#
_symmetry.space_group_name_H-M   'P 1'
#
loop_
_entity.id
_entity.type
_entity.pdbx_description
1 polymer ?
#
loop_
_entity_poly.entity_id
_entity_poly.type
_entity_poly.pdbx_seq_one_letter_code
_entity_poly.pdbx_strand_id
1 'polypeptide(L)'
;SVSAFSPIVAPTQCPWGEKAFSAYLGEDRAQWRAYDATELVASATKRLPILIDQGEADEFLETQLKPGLFATACEQAGHPLTLRLQPGYDHSYYFIATFIGDHIAHHVGALSSAG
;
A
#
# COMPACT_ATOMS: atom_id res chain seq x y z
N SER A 1 -13.74 2.65 -2.04
CA SER A 1 -12.34 2.76 -2.52
C SER A 1 -11.39 2.68 -1.34
N VAL A 2 -10.11 2.46 -1.59
CA VAL A 2 -9.03 2.54 -0.59
C VAL A 2 -7.85 3.30 -1.21
N SER A 3 -7.16 4.10 -0.41
CA SER A 3 -5.95 4.78 -0.87
C SER A 3 -4.91 4.89 0.24
N ALA A 4 -3.64 5.09 -0.13
CA ALA A 4 -2.55 5.24 0.83
C ALA A 4 -1.38 6.07 0.28
N PHE A 5 -0.65 6.72 1.20
CA PHE A 5 0.63 7.39 0.93
C PHE A 5 1.77 6.56 1.51
N SER A 6 2.82 6.32 0.73
CA SER A 6 4.02 5.57 1.15
C SER A 6 3.73 4.35 2.04
N PRO A 7 2.84 3.41 1.62
CA PRO A 7 2.43 2.30 2.46
C PRO A 7 3.53 1.23 2.60
N ILE A 8 3.61 0.59 3.75
CA ILE A 8 4.30 -0.70 3.91
C ILE A 8 3.39 -1.79 3.34
N VAL A 9 3.63 -2.18 2.08
CA VAL A 9 2.70 -3.10 1.39
C VAL A 9 2.98 -4.58 1.63
N ALA A 10 4.21 -4.91 2.01
CA ALA A 10 4.67 -6.27 2.26
C ALA A 10 5.41 -6.36 3.61
N PRO A 11 4.72 -6.12 4.75
CA PRO A 11 5.35 -6.16 6.07
C PRO A 11 5.99 -7.51 6.41
N THR A 12 5.58 -8.61 5.78
CA THR A 12 6.27 -9.91 5.91
C THR A 12 7.61 -9.95 5.16
N GLN A 13 7.96 -8.93 4.40
CA GLN A 13 9.16 -8.86 3.56
C GLN A 13 9.97 -7.58 3.80
N CYS A 14 9.82 -6.92 4.96
CA CYS A 14 10.63 -5.76 5.34
C CYS A 14 11.01 -5.73 6.83
N PRO A 15 12.14 -5.09 7.20
CA PRO A 15 12.63 -5.10 8.58
C PRO A 15 11.66 -4.55 9.63
N TRP A 16 10.89 -3.50 9.30
CA TRP A 16 9.91 -2.94 10.24
C TRP A 16 8.77 -3.92 10.50
N GLY A 17 8.24 -4.54 9.45
CA GLY A 17 7.17 -5.52 9.59
C GLY A 17 7.64 -6.80 10.28
N GLU A 18 8.81 -7.34 9.93
CA GLU A 18 9.38 -8.51 10.62
C GLU A 18 9.57 -8.26 12.11
N LYS A 19 10.15 -7.12 12.50
CA LYS A 19 10.33 -6.75 13.91
C LYS A 19 8.98 -6.65 14.64
N ALA A 20 8.00 -5.98 14.04
CA ALA A 20 6.69 -5.80 14.66
C ALA A 20 5.92 -7.11 14.77
N PHE A 21 5.93 -7.93 13.72
CA PHE A 21 5.19 -9.18 13.68
C PHE A 21 5.81 -10.25 14.59
N SER A 22 7.13 -10.39 14.66
CA SER A 22 7.76 -11.27 15.67
C SER A 22 7.36 -10.86 17.10
N ALA A 23 7.29 -9.56 17.38
CA ALA A 23 6.91 -9.05 18.70
C ALA A 23 5.43 -9.25 19.06
N TYR A 24 4.51 -9.07 18.09
CA TYR A 24 3.06 -9.07 18.36
C TYR A 24 2.36 -10.38 18.00
N LEU A 25 2.83 -11.08 16.97
CA LEU A 25 2.21 -12.29 16.42
C LEU A 25 3.06 -13.54 16.68
N GLY A 26 4.28 -13.39 17.23
CA GLY A 26 5.23 -14.47 17.44
C GLY A 26 5.97 -14.86 16.16
N GLU A 27 6.81 -15.89 16.25
CA GLU A 27 7.74 -16.30 15.18
C GLU A 27 7.08 -17.12 14.05
N ASP A 28 5.82 -17.50 14.18
CA ASP A 28 5.10 -18.25 13.15
C ASP A 28 4.66 -17.32 12.01
N ARG A 29 5.50 -17.23 10.97
CA ARG A 29 5.26 -16.38 9.79
C ARG A 29 4.01 -16.75 9.01
N ALA A 30 3.43 -17.94 9.20
CA ALA A 30 2.16 -18.28 8.56
C ALA A 30 1.01 -17.37 9.06
N GLN A 31 1.06 -16.97 10.33
CA GLN A 31 0.05 -16.09 10.93
C GLN A 31 0.15 -14.65 10.42
N TRP A 32 1.33 -14.24 9.97
CA TRP A 32 1.58 -12.87 9.52
C TRP A 32 0.88 -12.55 8.19
N ARG A 33 0.65 -13.57 7.35
CA ARG A 33 0.01 -13.41 6.02
C ARG A 33 -1.36 -12.76 6.09
N ALA A 34 -2.10 -12.95 7.19
CA ALA A 34 -3.40 -12.31 7.42
C ALA A 34 -3.32 -10.77 7.59
N TYR A 35 -2.12 -10.21 7.76
CA TYR A 35 -1.85 -8.79 8.00
C TYR A 35 -0.93 -8.16 6.94
N ASP A 36 -0.68 -8.87 5.83
CA ASP A 36 0.17 -8.40 4.74
C ASP A 36 -0.67 -8.12 3.50
N ALA A 37 -0.69 -6.87 3.03
CA ALA A 37 -1.53 -6.47 1.91
C ALA A 37 -1.17 -7.22 0.61
N THR A 38 0.12 -7.50 0.39
CA THR A 38 0.62 -8.23 -0.78
C THR A 38 0.21 -9.70 -0.74
N GLU A 39 0.16 -10.32 0.43
CA GLU A 39 -0.39 -11.67 0.59
C GLU A 39 -1.92 -11.69 0.44
N LEU A 40 -2.62 -10.72 1.05
CA LEU A 40 -4.07 -10.64 1.07
C LEU A 40 -4.67 -10.42 -0.33
N VAL A 41 -4.03 -9.58 -1.16
CA VAL A 41 -4.59 -9.23 -2.48
C VAL A 41 -4.70 -10.44 -3.42
N ALA A 42 -3.80 -11.42 -3.29
CA ALA A 42 -3.81 -12.62 -4.12
C ALA A 42 -5.12 -13.44 -3.99
N SER A 43 -5.85 -13.31 -2.89
CA SER A 43 -7.10 -14.02 -2.63
C SER A 43 -8.32 -13.10 -2.46
N ALA A 44 -8.17 -11.80 -2.72
CA ALA A 44 -9.22 -10.83 -2.52
C ALA A 44 -10.41 -11.06 -3.48
N THR A 45 -11.58 -11.36 -2.90
CA THR A 45 -12.83 -11.53 -3.64
C THR A 45 -13.47 -10.19 -4.00
N LYS A 46 -13.34 -9.18 -3.12
CA LYS A 46 -13.81 -7.82 -3.36
C LYS A 46 -12.70 -6.98 -3.98
N ARG A 47 -12.96 -6.45 -5.17
CA ARG A 47 -11.96 -5.70 -5.94
C ARG A 47 -12.29 -4.20 -6.01
N LEU A 48 -12.16 -3.52 -4.88
CA LEU A 48 -12.28 -2.05 -4.85
C LEU A 48 -11.09 -1.40 -5.57
N PRO A 49 -11.27 -0.24 -6.23
CA PRO A 49 -10.15 0.51 -6.79
C PRO A 49 -9.22 0.97 -5.67
N ILE A 50 -7.92 0.78 -5.89
CA ILE A 50 -6.83 1.21 -5.01
C ILE A 50 -6.06 2.36 -5.66
N LEU A 51 -5.79 3.42 -4.90
CA LEU A 51 -4.84 4.48 -5.26
C LEU A 51 -3.67 4.51 -4.29
N ILE A 52 -2.43 4.39 -4.78
CA ILE A 52 -1.22 4.57 -3.98
C ILE A 52 -0.39 5.68 -4.60
N ASP A 53 0.00 6.64 -3.77
CA ASP A 53 1.04 7.61 -4.09
C ASP A 53 2.31 7.28 -3.29
N GLN A 54 3.44 7.27 -3.98
CA GLN A 54 4.75 6.98 -3.41
C GLN A 54 5.76 8.04 -3.88
N GLY A 55 6.44 8.70 -2.94
CA GLY A 55 7.59 9.53 -3.28
C GLY A 55 8.75 8.68 -3.80
N GLU A 56 9.35 9.05 -4.95
CA GLU A 56 10.53 8.33 -5.49
C GLU A 56 11.83 8.67 -4.75
N ALA A 57 11.86 9.80 -4.04
CA ALA A 57 12.98 10.21 -3.19
C ALA A 57 12.76 9.80 -1.71
N ASP A 58 11.78 8.95 -1.44
CA ASP A 58 11.49 8.42 -0.11
C ASP A 58 12.62 7.47 0.35
N GLU A 59 13.26 7.82 1.46
CA GLU A 59 14.40 7.08 2.02
C GLU A 59 14.04 5.64 2.46
N PHE A 60 12.75 5.33 2.63
CA PHE A 60 12.26 4.01 3.03
C PHE A 60 11.78 3.16 1.85
N LEU A 61 11.75 3.71 0.64
CA LEU A 61 11.18 3.09 -0.56
C LEU A 61 11.63 1.64 -0.77
N GLU A 62 12.94 1.44 -0.85
CA GLU A 62 13.54 0.14 -1.20
C GLU A 62 13.57 -0.83 -0.02
N THR A 63 13.64 -0.32 1.21
CA THR A 63 13.88 -1.15 2.40
C THR A 63 12.60 -1.54 3.12
N GLN A 64 11.63 -0.63 3.22
CA GLN A 64 10.41 -0.81 4.00
C GLN A 64 9.15 -0.90 3.14
N LEU A 65 9.02 -0.02 2.15
CA LEU A 65 7.73 0.24 1.49
C LEU A 65 7.46 -0.73 0.33
N LYS A 66 8.44 -0.90 -0.56
CA LYS A 66 8.46 -1.90 -1.64
C LYS A 66 7.16 -1.97 -2.48
N PRO A 67 6.63 -0.84 -2.99
CA PRO A 67 5.34 -0.80 -3.69
C PRO A 67 5.29 -1.71 -4.94
N GLY A 68 6.43 -2.01 -5.56
CA GLY A 68 6.53 -2.92 -6.70
C GLY A 68 6.08 -4.36 -6.39
N LEU A 69 6.23 -4.84 -5.15
CA LEU A 69 5.74 -6.16 -4.74
C LEU A 69 4.22 -6.21 -4.81
N PHE A 70 3.55 -5.17 -4.30
CA PHE A 70 2.10 -5.06 -4.33
C PHE A 70 1.56 -4.83 -5.74
N ALA A 71 2.25 -4.02 -6.56
CA ALA A 71 1.87 -3.85 -7.96
C ALA A 71 1.86 -5.18 -8.72
N THR A 72 2.91 -5.98 -8.55
CA THR A 72 3.01 -7.33 -9.14
C THR A 72 1.88 -8.24 -8.66
N ALA A 73 1.58 -8.25 -7.36
CA ALA A 73 0.50 -9.07 -6.80
C ALA A 73 -0.89 -8.63 -7.29
N CYS A 74 -1.14 -7.32 -7.37
CA CYS A 74 -2.36 -6.76 -7.96
C CYS A 74 -2.55 -7.17 -9.42
N GLU A 75 -1.49 -7.09 -10.23
CA GLU A 75 -1.51 -7.50 -11.64
C GLU A 75 -1.88 -8.99 -11.76
N GLN A 76 -1.22 -9.86 -11.01
CA GLN A 76 -1.49 -11.31 -11.00
C GLN A 76 -2.92 -11.64 -10.55
N ALA A 77 -3.44 -10.91 -9.56
CA ALA A 77 -4.80 -11.10 -9.05
C ALA A 77 -5.89 -10.44 -9.92
N GLY A 78 -5.51 -9.60 -10.90
CA GLY A 78 -6.44 -8.75 -11.64
C GLY A 78 -7.18 -7.77 -10.73
N HIS A 79 -6.48 -7.20 -9.74
CA HIS A 79 -7.00 -6.22 -8.79
C HIS A 79 -6.67 -4.79 -9.27
N PRO A 80 -7.67 -3.89 -9.41
CA PRO A 80 -7.43 -2.54 -9.93
C PRO A 80 -6.58 -1.70 -8.98
N LEU A 81 -5.36 -1.40 -9.42
CA LEU A 81 -4.40 -0.53 -8.75
C LEU A 81 -4.02 0.64 -9.66
N THR A 82 -4.05 1.85 -9.11
CA THR A 82 -3.36 3.02 -9.63
C THR A 82 -2.20 3.32 -8.69
N LEU A 83 -0.98 2.98 -9.10
CA LEU A 83 0.25 3.32 -8.40
C LEU A 83 0.91 4.51 -9.10
N ARG A 84 1.07 5.62 -8.38
CA ARG A 84 1.74 6.84 -8.85
C ARG A 84 3.07 6.99 -8.13
N LEU A 85 4.16 6.93 -8.89
CA LEU A 85 5.48 7.30 -8.40
C LEU A 85 5.66 8.80 -8.63
N GLN A 86 6.03 9.52 -7.57
CA GLN A 86 6.11 10.98 -7.56
C GLN A 86 7.58 11.42 -7.47
N PRO A 87 8.19 11.84 -8.59
CA PRO A 87 9.60 12.20 -8.63
C PRO A 87 9.95 13.33 -7.67
N GLY A 88 11.02 13.15 -6.88
CA GLY A 88 11.55 14.16 -5.97
C GLY A 88 10.78 14.33 -4.66
N TYR A 89 9.66 13.62 -4.46
CA TYR A 89 8.94 13.64 -3.19
C TYR A 89 9.48 12.60 -2.20
N ASP A 90 9.45 12.96 -0.92
CA ASP A 90 9.97 12.19 0.20
C ASP A 90 8.83 11.52 1.02
N HIS A 91 9.13 11.08 2.25
CA HIS A 91 8.17 10.46 3.17
C HIS A 91 7.35 11.47 4.01
N SER A 92 7.53 12.77 3.78
CA SER A 92 7.04 13.79 4.71
C SER A 92 5.57 14.17 4.48
N TYR A 93 5.03 14.94 5.42
CA TYR A 93 3.72 15.56 5.21
C TYR A 93 3.69 16.60 4.09
N TYR A 94 4.83 17.12 3.60
CA TYR A 94 4.84 17.98 2.41
C TYR A 94 4.41 17.19 1.17
N PHE A 95 4.90 15.96 1.05
CA PHE A 95 4.45 15.03 0.02
C PHE A 95 2.96 14.73 0.16
N ILE A 96 2.50 14.32 1.35
CA ILE A 96 1.09 14.00 1.59
C ILE A 96 0.19 15.21 1.27
N ALA A 97 0.52 16.40 1.78
CA ALA A 97 -0.26 17.60 1.58
C ALA A 97 -0.37 18.01 0.11
N THR A 98 0.63 17.69 -0.72
CA THR A 98 0.61 18.00 -2.16
C THR A 98 -0.46 17.20 -2.90
N PHE A 99 -0.67 15.93 -2.52
CA PHE A 99 -1.52 15.00 -3.27
C PHE A 99 -2.79 14.57 -2.51
N ILE A 100 -3.01 15.01 -1.27
CA ILE A 100 -4.20 14.67 -0.47
C ILE A 100 -5.51 15.04 -1.17
N GLY A 101 -5.53 16.12 -1.95
CA GLY A 101 -6.69 16.51 -2.75
C GLY A 101 -7.14 15.43 -3.73
N ASP A 102 -6.19 14.76 -4.40
CA ASP A 102 -6.47 13.68 -5.35
C ASP A 102 -7.04 12.45 -4.64
N HIS A 103 -6.55 12.13 -3.44
CA HIS A 103 -7.07 11.03 -2.63
C HIS A 103 -8.49 11.30 -2.15
N ILE A 104 -8.79 12.53 -1.73
CA ILE A 104 -10.16 12.94 -1.39
C ILE A 104 -11.06 12.78 -2.62
N ALA A 105 -10.66 13.27 -3.80
CA ALA A 105 -11.43 13.13 -5.03
C ALA A 105 -11.67 11.66 -5.42
N HIS A 106 -10.65 10.80 -5.29
CA HIS A 106 -10.75 9.36 -5.49
C HIS A 106 -11.79 8.71 -4.57
N HIS A 107 -11.84 9.12 -3.29
CA HIS A 107 -12.83 8.63 -2.34
C HIS A 107 -14.23 9.16 -2.60
N VAL A 108 -14.38 10.46 -2.91
CA VAL A 108 -15.66 11.06 -3.28
C VAL A 108 -16.27 10.35 -4.49
N GLY A 109 -15.49 10.11 -5.54
CA GLY A 109 -15.96 9.39 -6.73
C GLY A 109 -16.57 8.02 -6.39
N ALA A 110 -15.92 7.25 -5.50
CA ALA A 110 -16.42 5.95 -5.09
C ALA A 110 -17.64 6.00 -4.16
N LEU A 111 -17.75 7.04 -3.31
CA LEU A 111 -18.88 7.22 -2.39
C LEU A 111 -20.13 7.72 -3.12
N SER A 112 -19.98 8.63 -4.07
CA SER A 112 -21.08 9.15 -4.88
C SER A 112 -21.63 8.13 -5.87
N SER A 113 -20.82 7.16 -6.29
CA SER A 113 -21.24 6.06 -7.18
C SER A 113 -22.00 4.93 -6.46
N ALA A 114 -22.12 5.01 -5.13
CA ALA A 114 -22.76 3.99 -4.30
C ALA A 114 -24.23 4.30 -3.96
N GLY A 115 -24.84 5.28 -4.63
CA GLY A 115 -26.28 5.58 -4.60
C GLY A 115 -26.94 5.30 -5.94
#